data_AF-A0A1G3JE31-F1
#
_entry.id   AF-A0A1G3JE31-F1
#
_cell.length_a   1.000
_cell.length_b   1.000
_cell.length_c   1.000
_cell.angle_alpha   90.00
_cell.angle_beta   90.00
_cell.angle_gamma   90.00
#
_symmetry.space_group_name_H-M   'P 1'
#
loop_
_entity.id
_entity.type
_entity.pdbx_description
1 polymer ?
#
loop_
_entity_poly.entity_id
_entity_poly.type
_entity_poly.pdbx_seq_one_letter_code
_entity_poly.pdbx_strand_id
1 'polypeptide(L)' 'MVTHNPNLAVVCDAEQIICATRDKATNSFNYISGAIESPFIKSKVVEILEGTEPAFKNRKQKYGL' A
#
# COMPACT_ATOMS: atom_id res chain seq x y z
N MET A 1 12.27 -5.31 1.80
CA MET A 1 11.96 -5.29 3.24
C MET A 1 10.84 -6.27 3.51
N VAL A 2 10.94 -7.10 4.57
CA VAL A 2 9.85 -7.96 5.03
C VAL A 2 9.43 -7.44 6.40
N THR A 3 8.18 -7.00 6.54
CA THR A 3 7.67 -6.41 7.78
C THR A 3 6.21 -6.75 7.97
N HIS A 4 5.80 -6.99 9.21
CA HIS A 4 4.39 -7.08 9.61
C HIS A 4 3.80 -5.70 9.94
N ASN A 5 4.62 -4.64 9.97
CA ASN A 5 4.16 -3.28 10.18
C ASN A 5 3.92 -2.62 8.81
N PRO A 6 2.67 -2.52 8.36
CA PRO A 6 2.37 -2.05 7.02
C PRO A 6 2.72 -0.55 6.85
N ASN A 7 2.77 0.23 7.94
CA ASN A 7 3.22 1.63 7.88
C ASN A 7 4.67 1.74 7.39
N LEU A 8 5.54 0.82 7.83
CA LEU A 8 6.92 0.77 7.35
C LEU A 8 6.96 0.42 5.85
N ALA A 9 6.14 -0.53 5.39
CA ALA A 9 6.07 -0.93 3.98
C ALA A 9 5.73 0.25 3.03
N VAL A 10 4.95 1.21 3.52
CA VAL A 10 4.46 2.37 2.76
C VAL A 10 5.37 3.59 2.92
N VAL A 11 5.99 3.75 4.09
CA VAL A 11 6.96 4.82 4.38
C VAL A 11 8.32 4.58 3.72
N CYS A 12 8.62 3.35 3.30
CA CYS A 12 9.91 2.94 2.73
C CYS A 12 10.26 3.48 1.33
N ASP A 13 9.64 4.56 0.86
CA ASP A 13 9.90 5.11 -0.48
C ASP A 13 9.83 4.08 -1.62
N ALA A 14 8.88 3.14 -1.50
CA ALA A 14 8.74 2.06 -2.47
C ALA A 14 8.27 2.60 -3.83
N GLU A 15 9.10 2.41 -4.86
CA GLU A 15 8.74 2.75 -6.25
C GLU A 15 7.62 1.84 -6.79
N GLN A 16 7.54 0.60 -6.29
CA GLN A 16 6.52 -0.37 -6.67
C GLN A 16 5.99 -1.12 -5.45
N ILE A 17 4.67 -1.20 -5.35
CA ILE A 17 3.95 -2.01 -4.38
C ILE A 17 3.31 -3.18 -5.13
N ILE A 18 3.41 -4.39 -4.56
CA ILE A 18 2.71 -5.58 -5.04
C ILE A 18 1.77 -6.04 -3.92
N CYS A 19 0.47 -6.05 -4.20
CA CYS A 19 -0.54 -6.55 -3.26
C CYS A 19 -1.02 -7.93 -3.71
N ALA A 20 -0.94 -8.90 -2.80
CA ALA A 20 -1.52 -10.22 -2.99
C ALA A 20 -2.86 -10.30 -2.26
N THR A 21 -3.91 -10.75 -2.95
CA THR A 21 -5.22 -11.02 -2.36
C THR A 21 -5.55 -12.49 -2.52
N ARG A 22 -5.90 -13.16 -1.43
CA ARG A 22 -6.34 -14.56 -1.46
C ARG A 22 -7.86 -14.62 -1.58
N ASP A 23 -8.34 -15.18 -2.66
CA ASP A 23 -9.75 -15.57 -2.78
C ASP A 23 -9.94 -16.95 -2.15
N LYS A 24 -10.71 -16.99 -1.06
CA LYS A 24 -11.00 -18.24 -0.33
C LYS A 24 -12.02 -19.13 -1.04
N ALA A 25 -12.87 -18.55 -1.90
CA ALA A 25 -13.89 -19.30 -2.63
C ALA A 25 -13.28 -20.09 -3.80
N THR A 26 -12.34 -19.47 -4.53
CA THR A 26 -11.62 -20.13 -5.65
C THR A 26 -10.27 -20.71 -5.24
N ASN A 27 -9.85 -20.51 -3.98
CA ASN A 27 -8.53 -20.86 -3.44
C ASN A 27 -7.37 -20.32 -4.30
N SER A 28 -7.56 -19.15 -4.91
CA SER A 28 -6.62 -18.51 -5.83
C SER A 28 -5.95 -17.29 -5.18
N PHE A 29 -4.79 -16.92 -5.70
CA PHE A 29 -4.10 -15.67 -5.35
C PHE A 29 -4.12 -14.73 -6.54
N ASN A 30 -4.64 -13.52 -6.31
CA ASN A 30 -4.61 -12.44 -7.26
C ASN A 30 -3.53 -11.44 -6.86
N TYR A 31 -2.83 -10.90 -7.86
CA TYR A 31 -1.75 -9.95 -7.65
C TYR A 31 -2.04 -8.68 -8.43
N ILE A 32 -1.84 -7.55 -7.77
CA ILE A 32 -1.89 -6.22 -8.39
C ILE A 32 -0.59 -5.52 -8.06
N SER A 33 -0.08 -4.72 -9.00
CA SER A 33 1.15 -3.96 -8.77
C SER A 33 1.07 -2.56 -9.35
N GLY A 34 1.83 -1.65 -8.76
CA GLY A 34 1.93 -0.27 -9.23
C GLY A 34 2.62 0.64 -8.23
N ALA A 35 2.80 1.89 -8.63
CA ALA A 35 3.36 2.93 -7.77
C ALA A 35 2.38 3.25 -6.62
N ILE A 36 2.91 3.67 -5.47
CA ILE A 36 2.13 4.08 -4.29
C ILE A 36 1.14 5.22 -4.58
N GLU A 37 1.45 6.05 -5.56
CA GLU A 37 0.65 7.18 -6.01
C GLU A 37 -0.43 6.81 -7.03
N SER A 38 -0.42 5.57 -7.55
CA SER A 38 -1.54 5.04 -8.32
C SER A 38 -2.80 5.04 -7.45
N PRO A 39 -3.94 5.61 -7.91
CA PRO A 39 -5.17 5.69 -7.12
C PRO A 39 -5.65 4.32 -6.60
N PHE A 40 -5.46 3.28 -7.42
CA PHE A 40 -5.88 1.92 -7.09
C PHE A 40 -5.00 1.29 -6.00
N ILE A 41 -3.68 1.42 -6.11
CA ILE A 41 -2.73 0.96 -5.09
C ILE A 41 -2.92 1.76 -3.80
N LYS A 42 -3.07 3.09 -3.90
CA LYS A 42 -3.34 3.96 -2.77
C LYS A 42 -4.58 3.51 -2.00
N SER A 43 -5.68 3.23 -2.69
CA SER A 43 -6.92 2.76 -2.04
C SER A 43 -6.71 1.43 -1.31
N LYS A 44 -6.00 0.47 -1.92
CA LYS A 44 -5.71 -0.83 -1.30
C LYS A 44 -4.77 -0.70 -0.10
N VAL A 45 -3.78 0.18 -0.21
CA VAL A 45 -2.86 0.49 0.87
C VAL A 45 -3.58 1.15 2.04
N VAL A 46 -4.48 2.11 1.80
CA VAL A 46 -5.30 2.74 2.85
C VAL A 46 -6.23 1.71 3.52
N GLU A 47 -6.80 0.79 2.75
CA GLU A 47 -7.63 -0.31 3.28
C GLU A 47 -6.82 -1.26 4.19
N ILE A 48 -5.60 -1.65 3.77
CA ILE A 48 -4.69 -2.50 4.57
C ILE A 48 -4.18 -1.76 5.81
N LEU A 49 -3.99 -0.46 5.66
CA LEU A 49 -3.52 0.44 6.70
C LEU A 49 -4.70 1.15 7.39
N GLU A 50 -5.67 0.38 7.90
CA GLU A 50 -6.85 0.87 8.61
C GLU A 50 -6.55 2.16 9.42
N GLY A 51 -6.97 3.33 8.91
CA GLY A 51 -6.81 4.63 9.60
C GLY A 51 -5.56 5.47 9.30
N THR A 52 -4.80 5.20 8.23
CA THR A 52 -3.50 5.87 7.95
C THR A 52 -3.52 7.03 6.96
N GLU A 53 -4.65 7.70 6.81
CA GLU A 53 -4.70 9.02 6.16
C GLU A 53 -3.62 10.01 6.68
N PRO A 54 -3.21 9.99 7.97
CA PRO A 54 -2.06 10.75 8.46
C PRO A 54 -0.71 10.36 7.82
N ALA A 55 -0.48 9.08 7.48
CA ALA A 55 0.77 8.63 6.88
C ALA A 55 0.92 9.14 5.43
N PHE A 56 -0.19 9.18 4.68
CA PHE A 56 -0.22 9.80 3.35
C PHE A 56 -0.02 11.31 3.40
N LYS A 57 -0.58 12.01 4.41
CA LYS A 57 -0.31 13.44 4.65
C LYS A 57 1.18 13.70 4.89
N ASN A 58 1.83 12.90 5.72
CA ASN A 58 3.27 13.02 5.97
C ASN A 58 4.09 12.83 4.69
N ARG A 59 3.72 11.88 3.83
CA ARG A 59 4.39 11.67 2.54
C ARG A 59 4.18 12.85 1.58
N LYS A 60 2.95 13.36 1.47
CA LYS A 60 2.64 14.54 0.66
C LYS A 60 3.42 15.77 1.12
N GLN A 61 3.53 15.98 2.43
CA GLN A 61 4.29 17.07 3.03
C GLN A 61 5.81 16.92 2.84
N LYS A 62 6.33 15.68 2.86
CA LYS A 62 7.77 15.40 2.62
C LYS A 62 8.21 15.69 1.19
N TYR A 63 7.34 15.47 0.19
CA TYR A 63 7.66 15.71 -1.23
C TYR A 63 7.05 17.00 -1.81
N GLY A 64 6.33 17.79 -1.00
CA GLY A 64 5.81 19.10 -1.43
C GLY A 64 4.80 19.06 -2.57
N LEU A 65 3.96 18.02 -2.64
CA LEU A 65 2.81 17.93 -3.56
C LEU A 65 1.53 18.50 -2.94
#